data_AF-A0A0D0C240-F1
#
_entry.id   AF-A0A0D0C240-F1
#
_cell.length_a   1.000
_cell.length_b   1.000
_cell.length_c   1.000
_cell.angle_alpha   90.00
_cell.angle_beta   90.00
_cell.angle_gamma   90.00
#
_symmetry.space_group_name_H-M   'P 1'
#
loop_
_entity.id
_entity.type
_entity.pdbx_description
1 polymer ?
#
loop_
_entity_poly.entity_id
_entity_poly.type
_entity_poly.pdbx_seq_one_letter_code
_entity_poly.pdbx_strand_id
1 'polypeptide(L)' 'MGGGDRYPYPKQVWSPAGGWWVRPSNWKSNTFVVSAGIAGMAYLLFQLSSSKEHRYIAPAKDIPSMKWAKQFQTEQKDS' A
#
# COMPACT_ATOMS: atom_id res chain seq x y z
N MET A 1 -4.34 -19.79 -16.56
CA MET A 1 -3.17 -20.48 -15.97
C MET A 1 -3.64 -21.34 -14.81
N GLY A 2 -3.43 -22.65 -14.88
CA GLY A 2 -3.90 -23.63 -13.89
C GLY A 2 -3.95 -25.01 -14.54
N GLY A 3 -2.79 -25.49 -15.00
CA GLY A 3 -2.68 -26.70 -15.81
C GLY A 3 -2.05 -27.83 -15.02
N GLY A 4 -2.86 -28.78 -14.58
CA GLY A 4 -2.45 -30.02 -13.92
C GLY A 4 -3.51 -30.52 -12.95
N ASP A 5 -3.86 -31.81 -13.04
CA ASP A 5 -4.78 -32.46 -12.11
C ASP A 5 -4.24 -32.46 -10.68
N ARG A 6 -5.14 -32.43 -9.70
CA ARG A 6 -4.78 -32.53 -8.28
C ARG A 6 -4.39 -33.96 -7.95
N TYR A 7 -3.24 -34.14 -7.32
CA TYR A 7 -2.75 -35.42 -6.81
C TYR A 7 -2.77 -35.46 -5.28
N PRO A 8 -2.72 -36.65 -4.65
CA PRO A 8 -2.67 -36.78 -3.20
C PRO A 8 -1.48 -36.02 -2.59
N TYR A 9 -1.73 -35.32 -1.49
CA TYR A 9 -0.74 -34.52 -0.77
C TYR A 9 -0.96 -34.64 0.75
N PRO A 10 0.07 -34.43 1.59
CA PRO A 10 -0.06 -34.50 3.04
C PRO A 10 -0.88 -33.31 3.57
N LYS A 11 -1.97 -33.58 4.29
CA LYS A 11 -2.93 -32.54 4.76
C LYS A 11 -2.47 -31.82 6.02
N GLN A 12 -1.57 -32.43 6.78
CA GLN A 12 -1.10 -31.96 8.08
C GLN A 12 0.11 -31.03 7.97
N VAL A 13 0.74 -30.93 6.79
CA VAL A 13 1.90 -30.06 6.58
C VAL A 13 1.41 -28.62 6.46
N TRP A 14 1.96 -27.75 7.30
CA TRP A 14 1.68 -26.33 7.29
C TRP A 14 2.92 -25.54 6.83
N SER A 15 2.68 -24.48 6.05
CA SER A 15 3.70 -23.53 5.63
C SER A 15 3.09 -22.12 5.63
N PRO A 16 3.87 -21.08 5.95
CA PRO A 16 3.37 -19.70 6.02
C PRO A 16 2.83 -19.19 4.68
N ALA A 17 3.36 -19.66 3.55
CA ALA A 17 2.89 -19.27 2.22
C ALA A 17 1.65 -20.06 1.75
N GLY A 18 1.20 -21.04 2.53
CA GLY A 18 0.23 -22.06 2.12
C GLY A 18 0.90 -23.36 1.66
N GLY A 19 0.13 -24.22 1.01
CA GLY A 19 0.55 -25.54 0.52
C GLY A 19 -0.11 -25.84 -0.83
N TRP A 20 -0.46 -27.09 -1.06
CA TRP A 20 -0.99 -27.55 -2.34
C TRP A 20 -2.41 -27.02 -2.62
N TRP A 21 -2.59 -26.35 -3.78
CA TRP A 21 -3.86 -25.80 -4.30
C TRP A 21 -4.71 -25.04 -3.26
N VAL A 22 -4.07 -24.21 -2.43
CA VAL A 22 -4.74 -23.49 -1.34
C VAL A 22 -5.78 -22.53 -1.88
N ARG A 23 -7.04 -22.75 -1.48
CA ARG A 23 -8.17 -21.85 -1.73
C ARG A 23 -9.07 -21.83 -0.49
N PRO A 24 -8.71 -21.07 0.56
CA PRO A 24 -9.53 -20.99 1.75
C PRO A 24 -10.86 -20.31 1.41
N SER A 25 -11.94 -20.69 2.10
CA SER A 25 -13.27 -20.08 1.90
C SER A 25 -13.25 -18.56 2.15
N ASN A 26 -12.38 -18.11 3.05
CA ASN A 26 -12.34 -16.73 3.56
C ASN A 26 -11.29 -15.86 2.86
N TRP A 27 -10.76 -16.28 1.70
CA TRP A 27 -9.68 -15.55 1.01
C TRP A 27 -10.02 -14.07 0.78
N LYS A 28 -11.27 -13.75 0.42
CA LYS A 28 -11.72 -12.37 0.16
C LYS A 28 -11.58 -11.48 1.38
N SER A 29 -12.11 -11.92 2.51
CA SER A 29 -12.07 -11.15 3.76
C SER A 29 -10.63 -10.97 4.24
N ASN A 30 -9.80 -12.03 4.15
CA ASN A 30 -8.40 -11.96 4.54
C ASN A 30 -7.63 -10.95 3.66
N THR A 31 -7.80 -11.01 2.34
CA THR A 31 -7.19 -10.03 1.41
C THR A 31 -7.67 -8.62 1.70
N PHE A 32 -8.96 -8.44 1.97
CA PHE A 32 -9.52 -7.13 2.32
C PHE A 32 -8.86 -6.56 3.57
N VAL A 33 -8.79 -7.32 4.67
CA VAL A 33 -8.16 -6.87 5.92
C VAL A 33 -6.69 -6.48 5.70
N VAL A 34 -5.93 -7.31 4.99
CA VAL A 34 -4.51 -7.02 4.70
C VAL A 34 -4.38 -5.75 3.84
N SER A 35 -5.17 -5.64 2.77
CA SER A 35 -5.14 -4.46 1.89
C SER A 35 -5.54 -3.17 2.62
N ALA A 36 -6.54 -3.24 3.50
CA ALA A 36 -6.98 -2.11 4.32
C ALA A 36 -5.90 -1.69 5.32
N GLY A 37 -5.21 -2.65 5.95
CA GLY A 37 -4.06 -2.37 6.82
C GLY A 37 -2.92 -1.68 6.07
N ILE A 38 -2.57 -2.17 4.88
CA ILE A 38 -1.53 -1.56 4.04
C ILE A 38 -1.93 -0.14 3.63
N ALA A 39 -3.15 0.05 3.15
CA ALA A 39 -3.66 1.36 2.73
C ALA A 39 -3.69 2.36 3.90
N GLY A 40 -4.16 1.93 5.08
CA GLY A 40 -4.17 2.75 6.29
C GLY A 40 -2.75 3.16 6.70
N MET A 41 -1.79 2.24 6.69
CA MET A 41 -0.40 2.53 7.02
C MET A 41 0.24 3.49 6.01
N ALA A 42 0.01 3.25 4.71
CA ALA A 42 0.51 4.12 3.65
C ALA A 42 -0.05 5.54 3.77
N TYR A 43 -1.33 5.68 4.12
CA TYR A 43 -1.96 6.99 4.35
C TYR A 43 -1.32 7.73 5.52
N LEU A 44 -1.12 7.07 6.67
CA LEU A 44 -0.47 7.69 7.82
C LEU A 44 0.97 8.13 7.51
N LEU A 45 1.73 7.26 6.82
CA LEU A 45 3.09 7.58 6.37
C LEU A 45 3.08 8.76 5.38
N PHE A 46 2.13 8.80 4.46
CA PHE A 46 1.96 9.91 3.53
C PHE A 46 1.70 11.22 4.26
N GLN A 47 0.78 11.26 5.22
CA GLN A 47 0.48 12.46 6.00
C GLN A 47 1.70 12.96 6.80
N LEU A 48 2.47 12.02 7.38
CA LEU A 48 3.71 12.33 8.08
C LEU A 48 4.80 12.86 7.14
N SER A 49 4.96 12.22 5.98
CA SER A 49 5.91 12.63 4.94
C SER A 49 5.58 14.02 4.41
N SER A 50 4.34 14.22 3.97
CA SER A 50 3.82 15.50 3.45
C SER A 50 3.96 16.64 4.45
N SER A 51 3.84 16.34 5.76
CA SER A 51 4.03 17.34 6.82
C SER A 51 5.49 17.72 7.06
N LYS A 52 6.44 16.83 6.75
CA LYS A 52 7.88 17.07 6.90
C LYS A 52 8.54 17.54 5.61
N GLU A 53 7.81 17.51 4.51
CA GLU A 53 8.30 17.90 3.20
C GLU A 53 8.54 19.41 3.15
N HIS A 54 9.81 19.81 3.05
CA HIS A 54 10.25 21.20 2.91
C HIS A 54 11.32 21.31 1.83
N ARG A 55 11.26 22.37 1.01
CA ARG A 55 12.21 22.65 -0.07
C ARG A 55 12.85 24.01 0.14
N TYR A 56 14.17 24.01 0.20
CA TYR A 56 14.95 25.25 0.30
C TYR A 56 15.03 26.02 -1.03
N ILE A 57 14.87 25.32 -2.15
CA ILE A 57 14.89 25.89 -3.49
C ILE A 57 13.57 25.54 -4.16
N ALA A 58 12.90 26.55 -4.72
CA ALA A 58 11.66 26.35 -5.45
C ALA A 58 11.91 25.48 -6.71
N PRO A 59 10.98 24.57 -7.03
CA PRO A 59 11.13 23.73 -8.21
C PRO A 59 11.06 24.55 -9.49
N ALA A 60 11.93 24.25 -10.46
CA ALA A 60 11.96 24.93 -11.76
C ALA A 60 10.77 24.58 -12.66
N LYS A 61 10.01 23.53 -12.34
CA LYS A 61 8.82 23.06 -13.07
C LYS A 61 7.78 22.59 -12.08
N ASP A 62 6.51 22.67 -12.47
CA ASP A 62 5.41 22.18 -11.64
C ASP A 62 5.53 20.68 -11.40
N ILE A 63 5.62 20.31 -10.13
CA ILE A 63 5.67 18.92 -9.68
C ILE A 63 4.41 18.59 -8.87
N PRO A 64 3.87 17.36 -8.97
CA PRO A 64 2.64 16.97 -8.29
C PRO A 64 2.66 17.23 -6.78
N SER A 65 3.82 17.09 -6.14
CA SER A 65 3.96 17.24 -4.70
C SER A 65 3.77 18.66 -4.18
N MET A 66 3.79 19.66 -5.05
CA MET A 66 3.37 21.02 -4.68
C MET A 66 1.91 21.08 -4.23
N LYS A 67 1.06 20.13 -4.64
CA LYS A 67 -0.35 20.11 -4.25
C LYS A 67 -0.57 19.75 -2.76
N TRP A 68 0.32 18.95 -2.18
CA TRP A 68 0.17 18.45 -0.81
C TRP A 68 1.24 18.93 0.17
N ALA A 69 2.39 19.39 -0.31
CA ALA A 69 3.42 19.94 0.55
C ALA A 69 2.95 21.24 1.23
N LYS A 70 3.12 21.30 2.56
CA LYS A 70 2.63 22.42 3.39
C LYS A 70 3.21 23.77 2.98
N GLN A 71 4.49 23.81 2.58
CA GLN A 71 5.18 25.04 2.18
C GLN A 71 4.40 25.81 1.09
N PHE A 72 4.01 25.13 0.02
CA PHE A 72 3.30 25.77 -1.09
C PHE A 72 1.85 26.12 -0.77
N GLN A 73 1.20 25.40 0.15
CA GLN A 73 -0.14 25.74 0.62
C GLN A 73 -0.15 27.04 1.45
N THR A 74 0.89 27.29 2.24
CA THR A 74 1.04 28.54 3.00
C THR A 74 1.36 29.71 2.08
N GLU A 75 2.34 29.57 1.17
CA GLU A 75 2.70 30.61 0.21
C GLU A 75 1.51 31.06 -0.67
N GLN A 76 0.65 30.12 -1.10
CA GLN A 76 -0.58 30.46 -1.84
C GLN A 76 -1.62 31.21 -1.01
N LYS A 77 -1.65 31.03 0.32
CA LYS A 77 -2.62 31.69 1.19
C LYS A 77 -2.28 33.16 1.45
N ASP A 78 -0.99 33.49 1.39
CA ASP A 78 -0.47 34.83 1.69
C ASP A 78 -0.33 35.73 0.44
N SER A 79 -0.66 35.21 -0.77
CA SER A 79 -0.69 35.95 -2.05
C SER A 79 -2.09 36.43 -2.40
#